data_AF-A0A931P588-F1
#
_entry.id   AF-A0A931P588-F1
#
_cell.length_a   1.000
_cell.length_b   1.000
_cell.length_c   1.000
_cell.angle_alpha   90.00
_cell.angle_beta   90.00
_cell.angle_gamma   90.00
#
_symmetry.space_group_name_H-M   'P 1'
#
loop_
_entity.id
_entity.type
_entity.pdbx_description
1 polymer ?
#
loop_
_entity_poly.entity_id
_entity_poly.type
_entity_poly.pdbx_seq_one_letter_code
_entity_poly.pdbx_strand_id
1 'polypeptide(L)'
;MLRNRRNGYRPTNAQVLIIGSFAMVILGLKPEFTCVSAFAQDLNPAGIVETTIPADLESAFGREIDDEGLIRNPVQAEGADLAVDRDSLIETDRNAFTISPRTVGRNVRVLESTYTYIGVGKSGSKYSFPEVMLRVGLTDRLEARLGYNFETGTATQASEGDIVNGFGIDAEQQAFYGFKYQITELNEKWRLLPESVILVQGHTPMGSIAGQTQIRCGGAWGWELPRGMQLSQSFRFGTDREENDNYTLWSPSTALKIPLTPTRRWFTQLEYYSVMSASKEVDFSMQFIDTGLHYLPNPNFEIGAMIGFGLNDQTRGVILNVGFGYRF
;
A
#
# COMPACT_ATOMS: atom_id res chain seq x y z
N MET A 1 49.55 19.30 -3.18
CA MET A 1 48.99 20.07 -4.31
C MET A 1 48.43 19.08 -5.33
N LEU A 2 47.22 18.55 -5.12
CA LEU A 2 46.46 17.78 -6.11
C LEU A 2 44.97 18.10 -5.88
N ARG A 3 44.34 18.75 -6.88
CA ARG A 3 42.99 19.32 -6.81
C ARG A 3 41.94 18.22 -6.94
N ASN A 4 41.06 18.16 -5.95
CA ASN A 4 39.88 17.31 -5.91
C ASN A 4 38.77 17.94 -6.77
N ARG A 5 38.35 17.29 -7.87
CA ARG A 5 37.19 17.73 -8.68
C ARG A 5 35.91 17.22 -8.02
N ARG A 6 35.19 18.12 -7.34
CA ARG A 6 33.81 17.91 -6.90
C ARG A 6 32.88 17.91 -8.12
N ASN A 7 32.33 16.76 -8.48
CA ASN A 7 31.12 16.71 -9.30
C ASN A 7 29.92 16.76 -8.34
N GLY A 8 29.29 17.94 -8.24
CA GLY A 8 28.06 18.12 -7.48
C GLY A 8 26.90 17.51 -8.24
N TYR A 9 26.37 16.41 -7.73
CA TYR A 9 25.03 15.94 -8.07
C TYR A 9 24.04 16.83 -7.29
N ARG A 10 23.25 17.64 -8.01
CA ARG A 10 22.12 18.37 -7.43
C ARG A 10 20.87 17.53 -7.71
N PRO A 11 20.20 16.95 -6.70
CA PRO A 11 18.89 16.36 -6.93
C PRO A 11 17.92 17.47 -7.32
N THR A 12 17.27 17.30 -8.47
CA THR A 12 16.19 18.18 -8.91
C THR A 12 14.95 17.89 -8.06
N ASN A 13 14.38 18.94 -7.46
CA ASN A 13 13.19 18.92 -6.59
C ASN A 13 11.87 18.48 -7.29
N ALA A 14 11.94 17.68 -8.36
CA ALA A 14 10.79 17.30 -9.19
C ALA A 14 10.13 15.97 -8.77
N GLN A 15 10.74 15.18 -7.88
CA GLN A 15 10.22 13.84 -7.54
C GLN A 15 9.14 13.85 -6.44
N VAL A 16 8.96 14.96 -5.71
CA VAL A 16 7.94 15.08 -4.65
C VAL A 16 6.55 15.42 -5.22
N LEU A 17 6.44 15.81 -6.50
CA LEU A 17 5.18 16.29 -7.11
C LEU A 17 4.41 15.22 -7.92
N ILE A 18 4.77 13.94 -7.84
CA ILE A 18 4.10 12.87 -8.60
C ILE A 18 2.96 12.21 -7.80
N ILE A 19 2.95 12.33 -6.46
CA ILE A 19 1.97 11.66 -5.59
C ILE A 19 0.58 12.31 -5.66
N GLY A 20 0.48 13.61 -5.92
CA GLY A 20 -0.81 14.31 -6.05
C GLY A 20 -1.55 14.05 -7.37
N SER A 21 -0.82 13.74 -8.45
CA SER A 21 -1.39 13.70 -9.80
C SER A 21 -2.09 12.37 -10.14
N PHE A 22 -1.65 11.25 -9.54
CA PHE A 22 -2.28 9.95 -9.76
C PHE A 22 -3.70 9.86 -9.15
N ALA A 23 -3.94 10.55 -8.03
CA ALA A 23 -5.26 10.62 -7.41
C ALA A 23 -6.27 11.42 -8.26
N MET A 24 -5.84 12.49 -8.96
CA MET A 24 -6.74 13.29 -9.81
C MET A 24 -7.17 12.57 -11.09
N VAL A 25 -6.29 11.77 -11.70
CA VAL A 25 -6.61 11.04 -12.95
C VAL A 25 -7.64 9.94 -12.72
N ILE A 26 -7.65 9.31 -11.54
CA ILE A 26 -8.65 8.29 -11.16
C ILE A 26 -10.01 8.92 -10.81
N LEU A 27 -10.04 10.19 -10.38
CA LEU A 27 -11.25 10.89 -9.93
C LEU A 27 -11.98 11.69 -11.03
N GLY A 28 -11.50 11.67 -12.29
CA GLY A 28 -12.17 12.33 -13.41
C GLY A 28 -12.25 13.86 -13.31
N LEU A 29 -11.43 14.48 -12.45
CA LEU A 29 -11.38 15.93 -12.30
C LEU A 29 -10.49 16.52 -13.41
N LYS A 30 -11.09 17.34 -14.29
CA LYS A 30 -10.37 18.02 -15.36
C LYS A 30 -9.40 19.06 -14.77
N PRO A 31 -8.11 19.03 -15.11
CA PRO A 31 -7.21 20.14 -14.80
C PRO A 31 -7.45 21.26 -15.82
N GLU A 32 -8.00 22.40 -15.38
CA GLU A 32 -7.95 23.63 -16.15
C GLU A 32 -6.55 24.23 -16.02
N PHE A 33 -5.74 24.11 -17.08
CA PHE A 33 -4.58 24.99 -17.28
C PHE A 33 -4.63 25.56 -18.69
N THR A 34 -4.84 26.87 -18.76
CA THR A 34 -4.88 27.66 -19.99
C THR A 34 -3.49 28.20 -20.33
N CYS A 35 -3.00 27.76 -21.49
CA CYS A 35 -2.15 28.42 -22.48
C CYS A 35 -0.67 28.77 -22.18
N VAL A 36 0.25 28.18 -22.97
CA VAL A 36 1.10 28.93 -23.91
C VAL A 36 1.16 28.16 -25.24
N SER A 37 0.85 28.86 -26.32
CA SER A 37 0.77 28.45 -27.72
C SER A 37 2.12 28.15 -28.38
N ALA A 38 2.19 27.13 -29.25
CA ALA A 38 2.84 27.23 -30.57
C ALA A 38 2.49 26.01 -31.45
N PHE A 39 2.30 26.27 -32.74
CA PHE A 39 2.03 25.35 -33.87
C PHE A 39 0.59 24.87 -34.08
N ALA A 40 -0.16 25.75 -34.75
CA ALA A 40 -1.24 25.38 -35.65
C ALA A 40 -0.69 25.37 -37.09
N GLN A 41 -0.91 24.28 -37.83
CA GLN A 41 -1.07 24.29 -39.29
C GLN A 41 -1.75 22.97 -39.70
N ASP A 42 -3.07 23.06 -39.85
CA ASP A 42 -3.88 22.58 -40.99
C ASP A 42 -5.27 22.14 -40.55
N LEU A 43 -6.22 23.05 -40.79
CA LEU A 43 -7.65 22.82 -40.76
C LEU A 43 -8.09 22.27 -42.12
N ASN A 44 -9.03 21.33 -42.12
CA ASN A 44 -10.22 21.49 -42.95
C ASN A 44 -11.47 21.01 -42.18
N PRO A 45 -12.46 21.88 -41.93
CA PRO A 45 -13.68 21.57 -41.19
C PRO A 45 -14.89 21.44 -42.14
N ALA A 46 -15.47 20.25 -42.28
CA ALA A 46 -16.87 20.06 -42.69
C ALA A 46 -17.21 18.57 -42.71
N GLY A 47 -18.14 18.14 -41.86
CA GLY A 47 -18.64 16.77 -41.86
C GLY A 47 -19.40 16.42 -40.58
N ILE A 48 -20.50 17.12 -40.31
CA ILE A 48 -21.48 16.65 -39.33
C ILE A 48 -22.13 15.41 -39.95
N VAL A 49 -21.84 14.23 -39.39
CA VAL A 49 -22.58 12.99 -39.67
C VAL A 49 -23.56 12.81 -38.51
N GLU A 50 -24.83 13.13 -38.76
CA GLU A 50 -25.93 12.63 -37.93
C GLU A 50 -25.96 11.12 -38.06
N THR A 51 -25.65 10.42 -36.96
CA THR A 51 -25.85 8.97 -36.86
C THR A 51 -27.17 8.73 -36.17
N THR A 52 -28.21 8.49 -36.97
CA THR A 52 -29.50 7.99 -36.52
C THR A 52 -29.29 6.56 -36.04
N ILE A 53 -29.48 6.32 -34.73
CA ILE A 53 -29.49 4.96 -34.17
C ILE A 53 -30.71 4.23 -34.72
N PRO A 54 -30.58 3.03 -35.31
CA PRO A 54 -31.72 2.28 -35.82
C PRO A 54 -32.65 1.85 -34.68
N ALA A 55 -33.97 1.92 -34.91
CA ALA A 55 -35.02 1.68 -33.93
C ALA A 55 -35.16 0.20 -33.47
N ASP A 56 -34.21 -0.68 -33.83
CA ASP A 56 -34.23 -2.10 -33.51
C ASP A 56 -33.44 -2.48 -32.24
N LEU A 57 -32.63 -1.56 -31.69
CA LEU A 57 -31.81 -1.78 -30.49
C LEU A 57 -32.53 -1.55 -29.15
N GLU A 58 -33.72 -0.93 -29.13
CA GLU A 58 -34.49 -0.74 -27.88
C GLU A 58 -35.16 -2.03 -27.38
N SER A 59 -35.35 -3.03 -28.25
CA SER A 59 -36.02 -4.29 -27.88
C SER A 59 -35.13 -5.29 -27.13
N ALA A 60 -33.81 -5.07 -27.09
CA ALA A 60 -32.84 -5.98 -26.46
C ALA A 60 -32.64 -5.74 -24.95
N PHE A 61 -33.19 -4.64 -24.41
CA PHE A 61 -33.12 -4.31 -22.99
C PHE A 61 -34.54 -4.16 -22.45
N GLY A 62 -35.17 -5.28 -22.08
CA GLY A 62 -36.46 -5.31 -21.40
C GLY A 62 -36.41 -4.47 -20.12
N ARG A 63 -36.86 -3.22 -20.22
CA ARG A 63 -37.12 -2.33 -19.09
C ARG A 63 -38.58 -2.51 -18.72
N GLU A 64 -38.85 -3.19 -17.61
CA GLU A 64 -40.16 -3.14 -16.99
C GLU A 64 -40.31 -1.78 -16.30
N ILE A 65 -41.36 -1.06 -16.70
CA ILE A 65 -41.80 0.17 -16.07
C ILE A 65 -42.89 -0.26 -15.08
N ASP A 66 -42.73 0.05 -13.80
CA ASP A 66 -43.79 -0.21 -12.82
C ASP A 66 -44.95 0.80 -12.96
N ASP A 67 -46.07 0.53 -12.28
CA ASP A 67 -47.29 1.35 -12.35
C ASP A 67 -47.10 2.82 -11.88
N GLU A 68 -45.92 3.16 -11.35
CA GLU A 68 -45.52 4.52 -10.94
C GLU A 68 -44.52 5.19 -11.89
N GLY A 69 -44.13 4.55 -13.00
CA GLY A 69 -43.27 5.15 -14.02
C GLY A 69 -41.78 5.17 -13.69
N LEU A 70 -41.32 4.37 -12.72
CA LEU A 70 -39.91 4.28 -12.32
C LEU A 70 -39.22 3.12 -13.05
N ILE A 71 -38.12 3.43 -13.76
CA ILE A 71 -37.28 2.42 -14.40
C ILE A 71 -36.50 1.69 -13.30
N ARG A 72 -36.89 0.45 -12.98
CA ARG A 72 -36.07 -0.44 -12.17
C ARG A 72 -35.10 -1.19 -13.07
N ASN A 73 -33.80 -1.08 -12.80
CA ASN A 73 -32.83 -2.02 -13.34
C ASN A 73 -33.01 -3.38 -12.65
N PRO A 74 -33.32 -4.47 -13.37
CA PRO A 74 -33.56 -5.79 -12.75
C PRO A 74 -32.31 -6.42 -12.10
N VAL A 75 -31.15 -5.77 -12.19
CA VAL A 75 -29.88 -6.28 -11.64
C VAL A 75 -29.70 -5.95 -10.14
N GLN A 76 -30.56 -5.13 -9.54
CA GLN A 76 -30.34 -4.63 -8.15
C GLN A 76 -31.00 -5.45 -7.03
N ALA A 77 -31.78 -6.49 -7.32
CA ALA A 77 -32.64 -7.11 -6.29
C ALA A 77 -32.12 -8.40 -5.63
N GLU A 78 -31.08 -9.08 -6.11
CA GLU A 78 -30.67 -10.40 -5.56
C GLU A 78 -29.27 -10.47 -4.91
N GLY A 79 -28.53 -9.36 -4.82
CA GLY A 79 -27.14 -9.37 -4.31
C GLY A 79 -26.90 -8.73 -2.94
N ALA A 80 -27.91 -8.11 -2.33
CA ALA A 80 -27.70 -7.18 -1.21
C ALA A 80 -27.45 -7.87 0.15
N ASP A 81 -27.95 -9.09 0.36
CA ASP A 81 -27.93 -9.77 1.67
C ASP A 81 -26.71 -10.68 1.93
N LEU A 82 -25.77 -10.79 0.98
CA LEU A 82 -24.57 -11.64 1.13
C LEU A 82 -23.26 -10.86 1.29
N ALA A 83 -23.31 -9.52 1.26
CA ALA A 83 -22.13 -8.68 1.41
C ALA A 83 -21.74 -8.61 2.90
N VAL A 84 -20.69 -9.35 3.27
CA VAL A 84 -20.11 -9.25 4.62
C VAL A 84 -19.67 -7.80 4.86
N ASP A 85 -20.04 -7.26 6.02
CA ASP A 85 -19.65 -5.92 6.44
C ASP A 85 -18.11 -5.83 6.51
N ARG A 86 -17.55 -4.78 5.92
CA ARG A 86 -16.10 -4.55 5.87
C ARG A 86 -15.51 -4.51 7.28
N ASP A 87 -16.19 -3.86 8.21
CA ASP A 87 -15.71 -3.68 9.59
C ASP A 87 -15.73 -5.01 10.37
N SER A 88 -16.52 -5.98 9.90
CA SER A 88 -16.53 -7.33 10.47
C SER A 88 -15.35 -8.20 9.99
N LEU A 89 -14.69 -7.83 8.90
CA LEU A 89 -13.55 -8.59 8.36
C LEU A 89 -12.27 -8.23 9.12
N ILE A 90 -11.41 -9.23 9.31
CA ILE A 90 -10.02 -8.99 9.71
C ILE A 90 -9.31 -8.14 8.65
N GLU A 91 -8.53 -7.16 9.11
CA GLU A 91 -7.63 -6.38 8.26
C GLU A 91 -6.21 -6.64 8.75
N THR A 92 -5.37 -7.23 7.91
CA THR A 92 -3.98 -7.54 8.24
C THR A 92 -3.06 -6.40 7.83
N ASP A 93 -1.96 -6.23 8.56
CA ASP A 93 -0.90 -5.27 8.23
C ASP A 93 0.28 -5.99 7.53
N ARG A 94 0.37 -7.34 7.60
CA ARG A 94 1.59 -8.07 7.18
C ARG A 94 1.70 -8.40 5.69
N ASN A 95 0.59 -8.49 4.95
CA ASN A 95 0.65 -8.84 3.52
C ASN A 95 0.66 -7.59 2.60
N ALA A 96 0.94 -6.41 3.16
CA ALA A 96 1.04 -5.13 2.45
C ALA A 96 2.14 -4.26 3.07
N PHE A 97 2.84 -3.48 2.26
CA PHE A 97 3.78 -2.46 2.72
C PHE A 97 3.04 -1.25 3.31
N THR A 98 1.87 -0.91 2.77
CA THR A 98 1.05 0.22 3.22
C THR A 98 0.41 -0.10 4.56
N ILE A 99 0.68 0.74 5.56
CA ILE A 99 0.08 0.60 6.88
C ILE A 99 -1.45 0.66 6.75
N SER A 100 -2.19 -0.28 7.35
CA SER A 100 -3.64 -0.19 7.40
C SER A 100 -4.05 1.08 8.15
N PRO A 101 -4.97 1.89 7.60
CA PRO A 101 -5.47 3.10 8.24
C PRO A 101 -6.45 2.80 9.38
N ARG A 102 -6.47 1.56 9.89
CA ARG A 102 -7.34 1.08 10.96
C ARG A 102 -6.54 0.43 12.09
N THR A 103 -7.11 0.50 13.29
CA THR A 103 -6.71 -0.35 14.41
C THR A 103 -7.55 -1.61 14.48
N VAL A 104 -7.09 -2.65 15.19
CA VAL A 104 -7.84 -3.90 15.37
C VAL A 104 -9.13 -3.76 16.19
N GLY A 105 -9.34 -2.63 16.89
CA GLY A 105 -10.49 -2.41 17.77
C GLY A 105 -10.32 -3.00 19.18
N ARG A 106 -11.10 -2.51 20.14
CA ARG A 106 -10.95 -2.85 21.57
C ARG A 106 -11.11 -4.34 21.84
N ASN A 107 -10.23 -4.88 22.69
CA ASN A 107 -10.21 -6.28 23.12
C ASN A 107 -10.03 -7.29 21.98
N VAL A 108 -9.66 -6.83 20.79
CA VAL A 108 -9.34 -7.69 19.65
C VAL A 108 -7.85 -8.01 19.67
N ARG A 109 -7.51 -9.28 19.45
CA ARG A 109 -6.13 -9.72 19.26
C ARG A 109 -5.99 -10.29 17.86
N VAL A 110 -4.94 -9.89 17.17
CA VAL A 110 -4.63 -10.41 15.85
C VAL A 110 -3.18 -10.91 15.84
N LEU A 111 -3.00 -12.17 15.48
CA LEU A 111 -1.70 -12.76 15.19
C LEU A 111 -1.53 -12.85 13.68
N GLU A 112 -0.45 -12.28 13.18
CA GLU A 112 -0.08 -12.33 11.77
C GLU A 112 1.28 -13.01 11.64
N SER A 113 1.43 -13.87 10.62
CA SER A 113 2.71 -14.48 10.30
C SER A 113 2.91 -14.59 8.80
N THR A 114 4.11 -14.25 8.34
CA THR A 114 4.49 -14.29 6.93
C THR A 114 5.80 -15.03 6.71
N TYR A 115 5.99 -15.50 5.48
CA TYR A 115 7.26 -15.90 4.89
C TYR A 115 7.51 -14.98 3.70
N THR A 116 8.67 -14.34 3.66
CA THR A 116 9.09 -13.52 2.52
C THR A 116 10.35 -14.08 1.88
N TYR A 117 10.32 -14.16 0.55
CA TYR A 117 11.47 -14.42 -0.30
C TYR A 117 11.77 -13.17 -1.13
N ILE A 118 13.03 -12.76 -1.13
CA ILE A 118 13.53 -11.63 -1.93
C ILE A 118 14.64 -12.18 -2.82
N GLY A 119 14.40 -12.21 -4.13
CA GLY A 119 15.39 -12.63 -5.13
C GLY A 119 15.95 -11.43 -5.88
N VAL A 120 17.24 -11.11 -5.71
CA VAL A 120 17.89 -9.95 -6.31
C VAL A 120 18.88 -10.43 -7.38
N GLY A 121 18.36 -10.97 -8.49
CA GLY A 121 19.16 -11.39 -9.64
C GLY A 121 20.43 -12.18 -9.28
N LYS A 122 21.60 -11.64 -9.66
CA LYS A 122 22.92 -12.24 -9.38
C LYS A 122 23.46 -11.95 -7.97
N SER A 123 22.84 -11.03 -7.24
CA SER A 123 23.29 -10.57 -5.92
C SER A 123 22.85 -11.52 -4.79
N GLY A 124 22.04 -12.53 -5.11
CA GLY A 124 21.63 -13.59 -4.19
C GLY A 124 20.15 -13.53 -3.82
N SER A 125 19.80 -14.33 -2.82
CA SER A 125 18.45 -14.42 -2.27
C SER A 125 18.46 -14.18 -0.77
N LYS A 126 17.38 -13.58 -0.27
CA LYS A 126 17.09 -13.40 1.15
C LYS A 126 15.76 -14.05 1.48
N TYR A 127 15.69 -14.61 2.68
CA TYR A 127 14.57 -15.34 3.22
C TYR A 127 14.26 -14.74 4.58
N SER A 128 12.99 -14.54 4.86
CA SER A 128 12.54 -13.91 6.09
C SER A 128 11.39 -14.73 6.65
N PHE A 129 11.67 -15.47 7.73
CA PHE A 129 10.73 -16.34 8.43
C PHE A 129 11.28 -16.82 9.79
N PRO A 130 10.49 -16.79 10.87
CA PRO A 130 9.12 -16.33 10.89
C PRO A 130 9.06 -14.81 11.04
N GLU A 131 8.23 -14.20 10.21
CA GLU A 131 7.84 -12.80 10.34
C GLU A 131 6.53 -12.75 11.12
N VAL A 132 6.59 -12.50 12.43
CA VAL A 132 5.42 -12.60 13.32
C VAL A 132 5.05 -11.23 13.88
N MET A 133 3.75 -10.96 13.98
CA MET A 133 3.24 -9.77 14.64
C MET A 133 1.97 -10.08 15.43
N LEU A 134 1.99 -9.73 16.70
CA LEU A 134 0.84 -9.67 17.58
C LEU A 134 0.36 -8.21 17.68
N ARG A 135 -0.92 -8.01 17.40
CA ARG A 135 -1.63 -6.74 17.52
C ARG A 135 -2.70 -6.89 18.60
N VAL A 136 -2.75 -5.95 19.53
CA VAL A 136 -3.69 -5.98 20.66
C VAL A 136 -4.38 -4.63 20.76
N GLY A 137 -5.70 -4.61 20.56
CA GLY A 137 -6.49 -3.40 20.73
C GLY A 137 -6.75 -3.11 22.20
N LEU A 138 -6.08 -2.08 22.71
CA LEU A 138 -6.22 -1.60 24.09
C LEU A 138 -7.50 -0.75 24.23
N THR A 139 -7.83 0.02 23.20
CA THR A 139 -9.08 0.78 23.07
C THR A 139 -9.59 0.67 21.63
N ASP A 140 -10.71 1.31 21.32
CA ASP A 140 -11.23 1.38 19.93
C ASP A 140 -10.31 2.17 18.99
N ARG A 141 -9.35 2.92 19.55
CA ARG A 141 -8.42 3.78 18.81
C ARG A 141 -6.95 3.47 19.05
N LEU A 142 -6.61 2.67 20.04
CA LEU A 142 -5.22 2.39 20.41
C LEU A 142 -4.94 0.90 20.28
N GLU A 143 -3.98 0.57 19.43
CA GLU A 143 -3.46 -0.77 19.22
C GLU A 143 -2.00 -0.83 19.65
N ALA A 144 -1.68 -1.78 20.53
CA ALA A 144 -0.31 -2.16 20.82
C ALA A 144 0.16 -3.23 19.85
N ARG A 145 1.43 -3.15 19.43
CA ARG A 145 2.06 -4.07 18.49
C ARG A 145 3.32 -4.64 19.09
N LEU A 146 3.52 -5.94 18.94
CA LEU A 146 4.75 -6.65 19.25
C LEU A 146 5.02 -7.62 18.12
N GLY A 147 6.24 -7.72 17.66
CA GLY A 147 6.58 -8.74 16.69
C GLY A 147 8.06 -9.03 16.61
N TYR A 148 8.36 -9.99 15.77
CA TYR A 148 9.66 -10.61 15.61
C TYR A 148 9.87 -10.94 14.15
N ASN A 149 11.08 -10.72 13.67
CA ASN A 149 11.50 -11.14 12.36
C ASN A 149 12.84 -11.89 12.44
N PHE A 150 12.98 -12.94 11.63
CA PHE A 150 14.24 -13.62 11.39
C PHE A 150 14.54 -13.63 9.89
N GLU A 151 15.70 -13.10 9.51
CA GLU A 151 16.17 -13.01 8.13
C GLU A 151 17.48 -13.78 7.94
N THR A 152 17.61 -14.47 6.80
CA THR A 152 18.83 -15.17 6.39
C THR A 152 19.02 -15.06 4.88
N GLY A 153 20.26 -15.04 4.42
CA GLY A 153 20.58 -15.00 2.99
C GLY A 153 21.79 -14.16 2.66
N THR A 154 22.09 -14.03 1.37
CA THR A 154 23.31 -13.37 0.88
C THR A 154 23.02 -12.22 -0.07
N ALA A 155 21.77 -11.76 -0.17
CA ALA A 155 21.37 -10.66 -1.03
C ALA A 155 22.07 -9.36 -0.60
N THR A 156 23.20 -9.04 -1.21
CA THR A 156 24.14 -7.99 -0.78
C THR A 156 23.81 -6.59 -1.33
N GLN A 157 22.71 -6.42 -2.08
CA GLN A 157 22.46 -5.16 -2.81
C GLN A 157 21.03 -4.62 -2.77
N ALA A 158 20.03 -5.30 -2.20
CA ALA A 158 18.66 -4.76 -2.25
C ALA A 158 17.73 -5.17 -1.10
N SER A 159 18.25 -5.25 0.14
CA SER A 159 17.35 -5.50 1.26
C SER A 159 17.87 -4.93 2.57
N GLU A 160 18.14 -3.64 2.58
CA GLU A 160 17.88 -2.86 3.80
C GLU A 160 16.36 -2.88 4.03
N GLY A 161 15.91 -3.96 4.67
CA GLY A 161 14.56 -4.10 5.18
C GLY A 161 13.65 -5.16 4.54
N ASP A 162 13.06 -6.00 5.39
CA ASP A 162 11.77 -6.70 5.26
C ASP A 162 10.70 -5.85 4.49
N ILE A 163 9.97 -6.40 3.54
CA ILE A 163 8.92 -5.58 2.86
C ILE A 163 7.83 -5.12 3.82
N VAL A 164 7.72 -5.75 4.98
CA VAL A 164 6.62 -5.53 5.89
C VAL A 164 7.10 -4.93 7.23
N ASN A 165 8.35 -5.18 7.65
CA ASN A 165 9.04 -4.48 8.76
C ASN A 165 10.39 -3.86 8.36
N GLY A 166 10.63 -3.54 7.11
CA GLY A 166 11.98 -3.24 6.63
C GLY A 166 12.19 -1.78 6.44
N PHE A 167 12.81 -1.24 7.45
CA PHE A 167 13.35 0.10 7.49
C PHE A 167 14.67 -0.07 8.23
N GLY A 168 15.67 -0.52 7.50
CA GLY A 168 17.03 -0.53 8.00
C GLY A 168 17.61 -1.83 8.52
N ILE A 169 18.80 -1.71 9.15
CA ILE A 169 19.86 -2.70 9.46
C ILE A 169 19.61 -4.14 8.99
N ASP A 170 20.60 -4.70 8.27
CA ASP A 170 20.81 -6.15 8.13
C ASP A 170 21.05 -6.80 9.50
N ALA A 171 19.97 -7.03 10.23
CA ALA A 171 19.95 -7.81 11.45
C ALA A 171 19.25 -9.13 11.15
N GLU A 172 19.95 -10.24 11.35
CA GLU A 172 19.37 -11.57 11.18
C GLU A 172 18.15 -11.78 12.08
N GLN A 173 18.10 -11.09 13.23
CA GLN A 173 16.98 -11.13 14.17
C GLN A 173 16.60 -9.74 14.61
N GLN A 174 15.30 -9.42 14.57
CA GLN A 174 14.79 -8.12 15.00
C GLN A 174 13.48 -8.29 15.77
N ALA A 175 13.40 -7.71 16.96
CA ALA A 175 12.13 -7.50 17.66
C ALA A 175 11.63 -6.09 17.38
N PHE A 176 10.32 -5.95 17.26
CA PHE A 176 9.69 -4.64 17.11
C PHE A 176 8.48 -4.50 18.02
N TYR A 177 8.29 -3.30 18.55
CA TYR A 177 7.24 -3.00 19.51
C TYR A 177 6.78 -1.56 19.34
N GLY A 178 5.49 -1.31 19.46
CA GLY A 178 4.97 0.01 19.16
C GLY A 178 3.49 0.17 19.40
N PHE A 179 2.98 1.32 18.99
CA PHE A 179 1.59 1.70 19.09
C PHE A 179 1.09 2.26 17.78
N LYS A 180 -0.12 1.87 17.38
CA LYS A 180 -0.91 2.50 16.33
C LYS A 180 -2.09 3.22 16.98
N TYR A 181 -2.30 4.48 16.62
CA TYR A 181 -3.39 5.31 17.14
C TYR A 181 -4.26 5.86 16.01
N GLN A 182 -5.56 5.61 16.08
CA GLN A 182 -6.57 6.12 15.16
C GLN A 182 -6.85 7.61 15.43
N ILE A 183 -6.60 8.46 14.44
CA ILE A 183 -6.87 9.90 14.51
C ILE A 183 -8.30 10.17 14.04
N THR A 184 -8.65 9.64 12.87
CA THR A 184 -9.96 9.80 12.24
C THR A 184 -10.54 8.44 11.87
N GLU A 185 -11.85 8.33 12.03
CA GLU A 185 -12.64 7.17 11.60
C GLU A 185 -13.38 7.55 10.32
N LEU A 186 -13.64 6.58 9.46
CA LEU A 186 -14.43 6.80 8.26
C LEU A 186 -15.86 7.15 8.69
N ASN A 187 -16.33 8.33 8.29
CA ASN A 187 -17.66 8.81 8.67
C ASN A 187 -18.56 8.89 7.44
N GLU A 188 -19.72 8.23 7.49
CA GLU A 188 -20.71 8.24 6.41
C GLU A 188 -21.18 9.65 6.03
N LYS A 189 -21.24 10.58 7.00
CA LYS A 189 -21.61 11.98 6.76
C LYS A 189 -20.50 12.77 6.07
N TRP A 190 -19.25 12.36 6.24
CA TRP A 190 -18.07 13.06 5.73
C TRP A 190 -17.18 12.12 4.93
N ARG A 191 -17.73 11.52 3.86
CA ARG A 191 -17.03 10.53 3.00
C ARG A 191 -15.70 11.04 2.41
N LEU A 192 -15.47 12.35 2.40
CA LEU A 192 -14.21 12.97 1.95
C LEU A 192 -13.10 12.90 3.01
N LEU A 193 -13.44 12.84 4.30
CA LEU A 193 -12.46 12.73 5.37
C LEU A 193 -11.97 11.28 5.43
N PRO A 194 -10.68 11.01 5.15
CA PRO A 194 -10.16 9.66 5.26
C PRO A 194 -10.18 9.20 6.71
N GLU A 195 -10.29 7.89 6.90
CA GLU A 195 -9.80 7.27 8.12
C GLU A 195 -8.28 7.40 8.18
N SER A 196 -7.73 7.58 9.37
CA SER A 196 -6.30 7.79 9.50
C SER A 196 -5.72 7.36 10.83
N VAL A 197 -4.44 7.02 10.80
CA VAL A 197 -3.67 6.53 11.94
C VAL A 197 -2.28 7.14 11.97
N ILE A 198 -1.69 7.19 13.16
CA ILE A 198 -0.24 7.31 13.36
C ILE A 198 0.29 6.00 13.95
N LEU A 199 1.46 5.60 13.49
CA LEU A 199 2.23 4.47 13.99
C LEU A 199 3.56 4.99 14.57
N VAL A 200 3.92 4.52 15.76
CA VAL A 200 5.26 4.71 16.33
C VAL A 200 5.76 3.35 16.80
N GLN A 201 6.96 2.96 16.38
CA GLN A 201 7.52 1.64 16.60
C GLN A 201 9.03 1.70 16.84
N GLY A 202 9.50 0.97 17.84
CA GLY A 202 10.92 0.68 18.03
C GLY A 202 11.26 -0.64 17.35
N HIS A 203 12.43 -0.70 16.72
CA HIS A 203 13.01 -1.90 16.14
C HIS A 203 14.34 -2.16 16.83
N THR A 204 14.48 -3.31 17.48
CA THR A 204 15.68 -3.67 18.24
C THR A 204 16.30 -4.93 17.63
N PRO A 205 17.51 -4.85 17.06
CA PRO A 205 18.27 -6.01 16.63
C PRO A 205 18.52 -6.93 17.83
N MET A 206 18.17 -8.21 17.70
CA MET A 206 18.43 -9.26 18.70
C MET A 206 19.61 -10.16 18.32
N GLY A 207 20.06 -10.10 17.06
CA GLY A 207 21.09 -10.97 16.51
C GLY A 207 21.97 -10.26 15.49
N SER A 208 22.46 -9.06 15.81
CA SER A 208 23.43 -8.35 14.96
C SER A 208 24.56 -7.73 15.79
N ILE A 209 25.66 -7.39 15.12
CA ILE A 209 26.81 -6.70 15.74
C ILE A 209 26.43 -5.24 16.10
N ALA A 210 25.48 -4.66 15.37
CA ALA A 210 24.96 -3.32 15.61
C ALA A 210 23.73 -3.38 16.53
N GLY A 211 23.96 -3.48 17.84
CA GLY A 211 22.91 -3.62 18.86
C GLY A 211 22.12 -2.34 19.20
N GLN A 212 21.84 -1.47 18.23
CA GLN A 212 21.11 -0.21 18.46
C GLN A 212 19.65 -0.31 18.04
N THR A 213 18.75 0.24 18.87
CA THR A 213 17.33 0.34 18.57
C THR A 213 17.06 1.48 17.59
N GLN A 214 16.39 1.20 16.47
CA GLN A 214 15.87 2.21 15.54
C GLN A 214 14.46 2.66 15.95
N ILE A 215 14.15 3.94 15.74
CA ILE A 215 12.79 4.44 15.85
C ILE A 215 12.20 4.57 14.45
N ARG A 216 10.93 4.19 14.33
CA ARG A 216 10.14 4.32 13.12
C ARG A 216 8.80 4.95 13.44
N CYS A 217 8.42 5.90 12.62
CA CYS A 217 7.16 6.61 12.73
C CYS A 217 6.47 6.55 11.37
N GLY A 218 5.14 6.52 11.36
CA GLY A 218 4.39 6.59 10.12
C GLY A 218 3.00 7.14 10.30
N GLY A 219 2.42 7.57 9.19
CA GLY A 219 1.02 7.93 9.08
C GLY A 219 0.38 7.14 7.94
N ALA A 220 -0.89 6.81 8.07
CA ALA A 220 -1.67 6.27 6.97
C ALA A 220 -3.06 6.87 6.94
N TRP A 221 -3.61 6.97 5.73
CA TRP A 221 -4.93 7.49 5.46
C TRP A 221 -5.59 6.62 4.41
N GLY A 222 -6.90 6.42 4.51
CA GLY A 222 -7.63 5.62 3.55
C GLY A 222 -9.06 6.08 3.29
N TRP A 223 -9.55 5.67 2.14
CA TRP A 223 -10.91 5.91 1.68
C TRP A 223 -11.55 4.62 1.22
N GLU A 224 -12.85 4.53 1.46
CA GLU A 224 -13.69 3.54 0.79
C GLU A 224 -14.23 4.15 -0.51
N LEU A 225 -13.86 3.51 -1.61
CA LEU A 225 -14.28 3.85 -2.95
C LEU A 225 -15.55 3.04 -3.33
N PRO A 226 -16.25 3.42 -4.42
CA PRO A 226 -17.38 2.65 -4.92
C PRO A 226 -17.04 1.16 -5.10
N ARG A 227 -18.06 0.30 -4.95
CA ARG A 227 -17.94 -1.17 -5.07
C ARG A 227 -17.08 -1.82 -3.98
N GLY A 228 -16.84 -1.13 -2.86
CA GLY A 228 -16.09 -1.66 -1.72
C GLY A 228 -14.58 -1.75 -1.96
N MET A 229 -14.08 -1.03 -2.97
CA MET A 229 -12.65 -0.85 -3.18
C MET A 229 -12.09 0.04 -2.06
N GLN A 230 -10.85 -0.21 -1.64
CA GLN A 230 -10.21 0.55 -0.57
C GLN A 230 -8.91 1.13 -1.10
N LEU A 231 -8.78 2.46 -1.04
CA LEU A 231 -7.55 3.17 -1.37
C LEU A 231 -6.88 3.57 -0.06
N SER A 232 -5.65 3.13 0.14
CA SER A 232 -4.83 3.50 1.30
C SER A 232 -3.54 4.16 0.83
N GLN A 233 -3.12 5.19 1.55
CA GLN A 233 -1.81 5.81 1.39
C GLN A 233 -1.10 5.79 2.72
N SER A 234 0.20 5.56 2.70
CA SER A 234 1.00 5.66 3.92
C SER A 234 2.33 6.34 3.67
N PHE A 235 2.90 6.81 4.76
CA PHE A 235 4.21 7.39 4.81
C PHE A 235 4.92 6.90 6.05
N ARG A 236 6.15 6.44 5.90
CA ARG A 236 7.02 6.03 7.00
C ARG A 236 8.32 6.83 7.00
N PHE A 237 8.80 7.10 8.21
CA PHE A 237 10.09 7.68 8.53
C PHE A 237 10.79 6.76 9.52
N GLY A 238 12.10 6.63 9.38
CA GLY A 238 12.90 5.90 10.35
C GLY A 238 14.33 6.40 10.40
N THR A 239 14.98 6.08 11.50
CA THR A 239 16.41 6.32 11.70
C THR A 239 17.17 5.02 11.50
N ASP A 240 18.34 5.08 10.88
CA ASP A 240 19.15 3.89 10.69
C ASP A 240 20.65 4.19 10.73
N ARG A 241 21.46 3.13 10.84
CA ARG A 241 22.90 3.22 10.95
C ARG A 241 23.59 2.03 10.27
N GLU A 242 24.59 2.35 9.46
CA GLU A 242 25.51 1.37 8.88
C GLU A 242 26.94 1.76 9.26
N GLU A 243 27.66 0.85 9.92
CA GLU A 243 29.02 1.09 10.43
C GLU A 243 29.15 2.39 11.25
N ASN A 244 29.67 3.46 10.62
CA ASN A 244 29.89 4.78 11.20
C ASN A 244 28.92 5.85 10.72
N ASP A 245 28.02 5.52 9.81
CA ASP A 245 27.11 6.44 9.15
C ASP A 245 25.71 6.36 9.73
N ASN A 246 25.10 7.51 10.02
CA ASN A 246 23.73 7.60 10.50
C ASN A 246 22.89 8.28 9.43
N TYR A 247 21.84 7.62 8.98
CA TYR A 247 20.97 8.12 7.95
C TYR A 247 19.50 8.00 8.34
N THR A 248 18.67 8.63 7.53
CA THR A 248 17.22 8.53 7.66
C THR A 248 16.66 7.78 6.50
N LEU A 249 15.56 7.10 6.75
CA LEU A 249 14.80 6.36 5.76
C LEU A 249 13.43 7.02 5.59
N TRP A 250 12.93 6.98 4.37
CA TRP A 250 11.67 7.58 3.96
C TRP A 250 10.95 6.62 3.02
N SER A 251 9.67 6.36 3.29
CA SER A 251 8.89 5.42 2.49
C SER A 251 7.43 5.83 2.33
N PRO A 252 7.11 6.53 1.24
CA PRO A 252 5.74 6.66 0.79
C PRO A 252 5.24 5.36 0.16
N SER A 253 3.95 5.09 0.32
CA SER A 253 3.27 3.98 -0.35
C SER A 253 1.81 4.30 -0.67
N THR A 254 1.25 3.55 -1.61
CA THR A 254 -0.16 3.61 -1.99
C THR A 254 -0.64 2.23 -2.39
N ALA A 255 -1.74 1.78 -1.81
CA ALA A 255 -2.35 0.50 -2.07
C ALA A 255 -3.82 0.65 -2.46
N LEU A 256 -4.25 -0.13 -3.46
CA LEU A 256 -5.63 -0.28 -3.86
C LEU A 256 -6.06 -1.73 -3.65
N LYS A 257 -6.94 -1.97 -2.67
CA LYS A 257 -7.55 -3.28 -2.38
C LYS A 257 -8.91 -3.38 -3.08
N ILE A 258 -9.11 -4.45 -3.84
CA ILE A 258 -10.27 -4.65 -4.72
C ILE A 258 -10.96 -5.96 -4.34
N PRO A 259 -12.24 -5.94 -3.94
CA PRO A 259 -13.00 -7.16 -3.74
C PRO A 259 -13.26 -7.84 -5.10
N LEU A 260 -12.92 -9.12 -5.20
CA LEU A 260 -13.11 -9.92 -6.42
C LEU A 260 -14.49 -10.59 -6.47
N THR A 261 -15.19 -10.65 -5.33
CA THR A 261 -16.46 -11.36 -5.19
C THR A 261 -17.48 -10.51 -4.41
N PRO A 262 -18.79 -10.64 -4.68
CA PRO A 262 -19.83 -9.93 -3.91
C PRO A 262 -19.81 -10.27 -2.42
N THR A 263 -19.41 -11.50 -2.07
CA THR A 263 -19.29 -11.96 -0.68
C THR A 263 -18.09 -11.38 0.07
N ARG A 264 -17.21 -10.64 -0.63
CA ARG A 264 -15.99 -10.02 -0.08
C ARG A 264 -15.10 -11.01 0.68
N ARG A 265 -14.99 -12.24 0.16
CA ARG A 265 -14.08 -13.28 0.69
C ARG A 265 -12.75 -13.34 -0.06
N TRP A 266 -12.74 -12.83 -1.27
CA TRP A 266 -11.56 -12.73 -2.12
C TRP A 266 -11.24 -11.28 -2.40
N PHE A 267 -10.00 -10.90 -2.17
CA PHE A 267 -9.49 -9.57 -2.48
C PHE A 267 -8.22 -9.70 -3.30
N THR A 268 -8.02 -8.79 -4.24
CA THR A 268 -6.71 -8.52 -4.79
C THR A 268 -6.23 -7.15 -4.34
N GLN A 269 -4.92 -6.94 -4.39
CA GLN A 269 -4.34 -5.62 -4.18
C GLN A 269 -3.41 -5.26 -5.33
N LEU A 270 -3.27 -3.96 -5.55
CA LEU A 270 -2.19 -3.36 -6.32
C LEU A 270 -1.53 -2.32 -5.42
N GLU A 271 -0.23 -2.44 -5.20
CA GLU A 271 0.51 -1.56 -4.30
C GLU A 271 1.76 -1.00 -4.99
N TYR A 272 2.00 0.29 -4.79
CA TYR A 272 3.28 0.94 -5.07
C TYR A 272 3.90 1.40 -3.76
N TYR A 273 5.20 1.19 -3.60
CA TYR A 273 5.94 1.71 -2.46
C TYR A 273 7.39 1.98 -2.82
N SER A 274 8.04 2.76 -1.97
CA SER A 274 9.46 3.05 -2.10
C SER A 274 10.15 3.11 -0.75
N VAL A 275 11.46 2.89 -0.75
CA VAL A 275 12.32 3.07 0.42
C VAL A 275 13.51 3.90 -0.04
N MET A 276 13.67 5.07 0.55
CA MET A 276 14.69 6.03 0.17
C MET A 276 15.53 6.36 1.39
N SER A 277 16.83 6.47 1.22
CA SER A 277 17.72 6.99 2.25
C SER A 277 18.03 8.47 2.02
N ALA A 278 18.34 9.15 3.11
CA ALA A 278 18.88 10.49 3.09
C ALA A 278 19.99 10.61 4.14
N SER A 279 21.10 11.22 3.70
CA SER A 279 22.35 11.37 4.48
C SER A 279 23.13 10.07 4.66
N LYS A 280 22.91 9.09 3.78
CA LYS A 280 23.75 7.90 3.71
C LYS A 280 25.00 8.19 2.87
N GLU A 281 26.13 7.52 3.12
CA GLU A 281 27.36 7.64 2.32
C GLU A 281 27.08 7.49 0.82
N VAL A 282 26.21 6.53 0.49
CA VAL A 282 25.59 6.40 -0.82
C VAL A 282 24.07 6.31 -0.64
N ASP A 283 23.38 7.43 -0.85
CA ASP A 283 21.92 7.46 -0.86
C ASP A 283 21.35 6.52 -1.94
N PHE A 284 20.21 5.91 -1.64
CA PHE A 284 19.47 5.04 -2.53
C PHE A 284 17.98 5.43 -2.56
N SER A 285 17.32 5.01 -3.63
CA SER A 285 15.88 5.13 -3.83
C SER A 285 15.38 3.83 -4.44
N MET A 286 14.91 2.93 -3.59
CA MET A 286 14.31 1.67 -4.01
C MET A 286 12.83 1.87 -4.29
N GLN A 287 12.32 1.35 -5.41
CA GLN A 287 10.91 1.49 -5.80
C GLN A 287 10.34 0.15 -6.24
N PHE A 288 9.12 -0.14 -5.81
CA PHE A 288 8.50 -1.43 -6.02
C PHE A 288 7.03 -1.26 -6.41
N ILE A 289 6.55 -2.25 -7.15
CA ILE A 289 5.12 -2.50 -7.35
C ILE A 289 4.84 -3.93 -6.94
N ASP A 290 3.74 -4.19 -6.26
CA ASP A 290 3.27 -5.54 -5.99
C ASP A 290 1.80 -5.72 -6.25
N THR A 291 1.43 -6.99 -6.38
CA THR A 291 0.05 -7.42 -6.41
C THR A 291 -0.10 -8.72 -5.66
N GLY A 292 -1.27 -8.92 -5.08
CA GLY A 292 -1.53 -10.10 -4.26
C GLY A 292 -2.97 -10.56 -4.32
N LEU A 293 -3.19 -11.76 -3.79
CA LEU A 293 -4.49 -12.38 -3.62
C LEU A 293 -4.65 -12.75 -2.16
N HIS A 294 -5.79 -12.36 -1.58
CA HIS A 294 -6.17 -12.64 -0.22
C HIS A 294 -7.48 -13.38 -0.19
N TYR A 295 -7.55 -14.39 0.65
CA TYR A 295 -8.73 -15.21 0.87
C TYR A 295 -9.07 -15.21 2.36
N LEU A 296 -10.33 -14.96 2.67
CA LEU A 296 -10.87 -15.00 4.02
C LEU A 296 -11.83 -16.19 4.15
N PRO A 297 -11.37 -17.37 4.61
CA PRO A 297 -12.26 -18.50 4.89
C PRO A 297 -13.39 -18.15 5.86
N ASN A 298 -13.11 -17.24 6.80
CA ASN A 298 -14.09 -16.67 7.72
C ASN A 298 -13.67 -15.23 8.11
N PRO A 299 -14.52 -14.43 8.77
CA PRO A 299 -14.19 -13.04 9.11
C PRO A 299 -12.98 -12.87 10.04
N ASN A 300 -12.52 -13.92 10.71
CA ASN A 300 -11.41 -13.88 11.67
C ASN A 300 -10.10 -14.43 11.11
N PHE A 301 -10.07 -14.90 9.86
CA PHE A 301 -8.89 -15.56 9.31
C PHE A 301 -8.68 -15.16 7.85
N GLU A 302 -7.49 -14.69 7.54
CA GLU A 302 -7.05 -14.32 6.20
C GLU A 302 -5.80 -15.12 5.85
N ILE A 303 -5.73 -15.59 4.60
CA ILE A 303 -4.50 -16.10 3.99
C ILE A 303 -4.25 -15.24 2.75
N GLY A 304 -3.03 -14.73 2.61
CA GLY A 304 -2.63 -13.92 1.48
C GLY A 304 -1.33 -14.40 0.86
N ALA A 305 -1.18 -14.13 -0.42
CA ALA A 305 0.08 -14.25 -1.14
C ALA A 305 0.24 -13.03 -2.04
N MET A 306 1.45 -12.49 -2.12
CA MET A 306 1.79 -11.38 -3.00
C MET A 306 3.08 -11.63 -3.75
N ILE A 307 3.17 -11.02 -4.93
CA ILE A 307 4.36 -10.96 -5.77
C ILE A 307 4.68 -9.49 -6.07
N GLY A 308 5.92 -9.11 -5.79
CA GLY A 308 6.43 -7.77 -6.02
C GLY A 308 7.58 -7.76 -7.03
N PHE A 309 7.70 -6.64 -7.72
CA PHE A 309 8.75 -6.36 -8.69
C PHE A 309 9.34 -4.99 -8.40
N GLY A 310 10.66 -4.89 -8.45
CA GLY A 310 11.27 -3.58 -8.40
C GLY A 310 11.20 -2.84 -9.73
N LEU A 311 11.13 -1.52 -9.65
CA LEU A 311 10.82 -0.62 -10.76
C LEU A 311 12.02 0.14 -11.31
N ASN A 312 13.17 0.06 -10.65
CA ASN A 312 14.37 0.76 -11.09
C ASN A 312 15.65 -0.09 -10.97
N ASP A 313 16.78 0.50 -11.36
CA ASP A 313 18.07 -0.17 -11.41
C ASP A 313 18.62 -0.59 -10.04
N GLN A 314 18.12 0.01 -8.96
CA GLN A 314 18.49 -0.31 -7.57
C GLN A 314 17.65 -1.46 -6.99
N THR A 315 16.55 -1.81 -7.65
CA THR A 315 15.60 -2.85 -7.21
C THR A 315 15.44 -3.94 -8.27
N ARG A 316 16.53 -4.45 -8.83
CA ARG A 316 16.43 -5.53 -9.82
C ARG A 316 16.13 -6.86 -9.12
N GLY A 317 14.85 -7.18 -8.95
CA GLY A 317 14.46 -8.39 -8.24
C GLY A 317 12.98 -8.69 -8.23
N VAL A 318 12.67 -9.86 -7.66
CA VAL A 318 11.33 -10.33 -7.38
C VAL A 318 11.17 -10.53 -5.88
N ILE A 319 9.98 -10.22 -5.40
CA ILE A 319 9.55 -10.41 -4.02
C ILE A 319 8.40 -11.39 -4.05
N LEU A 320 8.41 -12.37 -3.15
CA LEU A 320 7.28 -13.25 -2.91
C LEU A 320 7.01 -13.23 -1.41
N ASN A 321 5.76 -13.05 -1.03
CA ASN A 321 5.35 -13.14 0.37
C ASN A 321 4.07 -13.96 0.46
N VAL A 322 4.03 -14.83 1.47
CA VAL A 322 2.85 -15.64 1.78
C VAL A 322 2.66 -15.58 3.29
N GLY A 323 1.45 -15.34 3.74
CA GLY A 323 1.16 -15.28 5.15
C GLY A 323 -0.30 -15.42 5.50
N PHE A 324 -0.55 -15.35 6.79
CA PHE A 324 -1.90 -15.39 7.34
C PHE A 324 -2.06 -14.37 8.47
N GLY A 325 -3.31 -14.02 8.71
CA GLY A 325 -3.76 -13.29 9.90
C GLY A 325 -4.88 -14.04 10.59
N TYR A 326 -4.84 -14.08 11.92
CA TYR A 326 -5.84 -14.74 12.75
C TYR A 326 -6.29 -13.85 13.91
N ARG A 327 -7.59 -13.60 13.99
CA ARG A 327 -8.26 -12.82 15.03
C ARG A 327 -8.87 -13.73 16.09
N PHE A 328 -8.58 -13.47 17.36
CA PHE A 328 -9.07 -14.23 18.52
C PHE A 328 -9.25 -13.35 19.77
#